data_AF-A0A0M3USJ5-F1
#
_entry.id   AF-A0A0M3USJ5-F1
#
_cell.length_a   1.000
_cell.length_b   1.000
_cell.length_c   1.000
_cell.angle_alpha   90.00
_cell.angle_beta   90.00
_cell.angle_gamma   90.00
#
_symmetry.space_group_name_H-M   'P 1'
#
loop_
_entity.id
_entity.type
_entity.pdbx_description
1 polymer ?
#
loop_
_entity_poly.entity_id
_entity_poly.type
_entity_poly.pdbx_seq_one_letter_code
_entity_poly.pdbx_strand_id
1 'polypeptide(L)'
;MSVKVKLEKNGYIKNGFTGFSWTTMFFGFWVPLFRLKLKDFLMFFIFFGFKIFTFYLFFLQMSKNIYFQFYFSYTALIPLILFAVVSSAEIWIAYYYNKYYTENLLADGFRTMDGDEYSAAILKNYTYLPYTDEEIADTDKIERYLIFAEQARKTERSKVIAFFVIVPISYIILLIIAISTASNYLQ
;
A
#
# COMPACT_ATOMS: atom_id res chain seq x y z
N MET A 1 4.28 -4.77 5.31
CA MET A 1 4.53 -6.03 4.56
C MET A 1 3.20 -6.72 4.32
N SER A 2 2.91 -7.23 3.11
CA SER A 2 1.65 -7.91 2.80
C SER A 2 1.70 -9.42 3.08
N VAL A 3 0.54 -10.08 3.05
CA VAL A 3 0.45 -11.54 3.08
C VAL A 3 0.99 -12.07 1.74
N LYS A 4 1.94 -13.00 1.81
CA LYS A 4 2.61 -13.56 0.63
C LYS A 4 2.04 -14.93 0.31
N VAL A 5 1.83 -15.21 -0.96
CA VAL A 5 1.45 -16.52 -1.47
C VAL A 5 2.48 -16.95 -2.51
N LYS A 6 2.78 -18.25 -2.57
CA LYS A 6 3.71 -18.79 -3.56
C LYS A 6 2.93 -19.34 -4.74
N LEU A 7 3.32 -18.92 -5.94
CA LEU A 7 2.73 -19.38 -7.19
C LEU A 7 3.81 -19.96 -8.08
N GLU A 8 3.44 -20.97 -8.86
CA GLU A 8 4.32 -21.74 -9.72
C GLU A 8 3.78 -21.79 -11.15
N LYS A 9 4.70 -21.72 -12.11
CA LYS A 9 4.44 -21.94 -13.53
C LYS A 9 5.66 -22.57 -14.18
N ASN A 10 5.55 -23.78 -14.71
CA ASN A 10 6.63 -24.49 -15.41
C ASN A 10 7.95 -24.55 -14.61
N GLY A 11 7.87 -24.81 -13.30
CA GLY A 11 9.01 -24.83 -12.38
C GLY A 11 9.49 -23.46 -11.90
N TYR A 12 8.94 -22.35 -12.43
CA TYR A 12 9.26 -21.01 -11.96
C TYR A 12 8.35 -20.59 -10.81
N ILE A 13 8.94 -20.26 -9.66
CA ILE A 13 8.22 -19.82 -8.47
C ILE A 13 8.26 -18.29 -8.39
N LYS A 14 7.09 -17.67 -8.25
CA LYS A 14 6.93 -16.23 -7.95
C LYS A 14 6.06 -16.03 -6.72
N ASN A 15 6.32 -14.95 -6.00
CA ASN A 15 5.46 -14.52 -4.91
C ASN A 15 4.30 -13.69 -5.46
N GLY A 16 3.07 -14.09 -5.14
CA GLY A 16 1.89 -13.24 -5.15
C GLY A 16 1.74 -12.53 -3.80
N PHE A 17 0.91 -11.48 -3.77
CA PHE A 17 0.67 -10.68 -2.59
C PHE A 17 -0.82 -10.38 -2.42
N THR A 18 -1.34 -10.51 -1.21
CA THR A 18 -2.75 -10.23 -0.92
C THR A 18 -2.88 -9.17 0.19
N GLY A 19 -4.06 -8.56 0.30
CA GLY A 19 -4.30 -7.46 1.23
C GLY A 19 -3.62 -6.14 0.84
N PHE A 20 -3.57 -5.21 1.80
CA PHE A 20 -3.09 -3.86 1.56
C PHE A 20 -1.58 -3.85 1.28
N SER A 21 -1.14 -3.14 0.24
CA SER A 21 0.27 -3.02 -0.11
C SER A 21 0.95 -1.94 0.71
N TRP A 22 1.30 -2.26 1.95
CA TRP A 22 2.14 -1.41 2.80
C TRP A 22 3.44 -0.99 2.12
N THR A 23 4.05 -1.88 1.32
CA THR A 23 5.25 -1.55 0.56
C THR A 23 4.97 -0.48 -0.49
N THR A 24 3.84 -0.56 -1.20
CA THR A 24 3.47 0.46 -2.19
C THR A 24 3.14 1.79 -1.53
N MET A 25 2.50 1.76 -0.35
CA MET A 25 2.21 2.96 0.42
C MET A 25 3.46 3.76 0.78
N PHE A 26 4.55 3.08 1.20
CA PHE A 26 5.78 3.77 1.62
C PHE A 26 6.80 3.99 0.50
N PHE A 27 6.90 3.07 -0.45
CA PHE A 27 7.95 3.09 -1.48
C PHE A 27 7.42 3.41 -2.89
N GLY A 28 6.11 3.55 -3.08
CA GLY A 28 5.49 4.00 -4.32
C GLY A 28 5.99 3.25 -5.56
N PHE A 29 6.55 4.00 -6.51
CA PHE A 29 7.02 3.51 -7.81
C PHE A 29 8.19 2.53 -7.75
N TRP A 30 8.94 2.45 -6.65
CA TRP A 30 10.01 1.46 -6.50
C TRP A 30 9.47 0.03 -6.43
N VAL A 31 8.25 -0.17 -5.94
CA VAL A 31 7.71 -1.52 -5.72
C VAL A 31 7.54 -2.31 -7.02
N PRO A 32 6.90 -1.77 -8.08
CA PRO A 32 6.88 -2.47 -9.36
C PRO A 32 8.25 -2.78 -9.95
N LEU A 33 9.25 -1.93 -9.73
CA LEU A 33 10.62 -2.15 -10.22
C LEU A 33 11.23 -3.41 -9.59
N PHE A 34 11.14 -3.56 -8.27
CA PHE A 34 11.60 -4.76 -7.57
C PHE A 34 10.81 -6.02 -7.92
N ARG A 35 9.59 -5.86 -8.44
CA ARG A 35 8.77 -6.96 -8.98
C ARG A 35 9.00 -7.22 -10.48
N LEU A 36 9.94 -6.50 -11.10
CA LEU A 36 10.26 -6.57 -12.52
C LEU A 36 9.04 -6.32 -13.44
N LYS A 37 8.13 -5.44 -13.01
CA LYS A 37 6.96 -5.00 -13.79
C LYS A 37 7.22 -3.59 -14.34
N LEU A 38 7.95 -3.52 -15.46
CA LEU A 38 8.40 -2.24 -16.03
C LEU A 38 7.24 -1.30 -16.42
N LYS A 39 6.15 -1.84 -16.98
CA LYS A 39 4.97 -1.04 -17.35
C LYS A 39 4.37 -0.33 -16.12
N ASP A 40 4.16 -1.08 -15.04
CA ASP A 40 3.64 -0.56 -13.78
C ASP A 40 4.61 0.45 -13.14
N PHE A 41 5.91 0.17 -13.22
CA PHE A 41 6.96 1.09 -12.76
C PHE A 41 6.86 2.45 -13.46
N LEU A 42 6.79 2.45 -14.80
CA LEU A 42 6.70 3.69 -15.58
C LEU A 42 5.43 4.48 -15.24
N MET A 43 4.29 3.79 -15.08
CA MET A 43 3.04 4.42 -14.68
C MET A 43 3.14 5.08 -13.29
N PHE A 44 3.69 4.36 -12.30
CA PHE A 44 3.86 4.92 -10.95
C PHE A 44 4.92 6.04 -10.93
N PHE A 45 5.95 5.96 -11.78
CA PHE A 45 6.98 6.99 -11.88
C PHE A 45 6.42 8.31 -12.43
N ILE A 46 5.55 8.26 -13.44
CA ILE A 46 4.84 9.45 -13.94
C ILE A 46 3.98 10.06 -12.83
N PHE A 47 3.22 9.23 -12.10
CA PHE A 47 2.41 9.68 -10.97
C PHE A 47 3.26 10.31 -9.86
N PHE A 48 4.43 9.74 -9.58
CA PHE A 48 5.38 10.29 -8.63
C PHE A 48 5.93 11.66 -9.08
N GLY A 49 6.24 11.83 -10.36
CA GLY A 49 6.62 13.14 -10.92
C GLY A 49 5.52 14.19 -10.73
N PHE A 50 4.26 13.81 -10.98
CA PHE A 50 3.11 14.68 -10.73
C PHE A 50 2.98 15.07 -9.24
N LYS A 51 3.25 14.14 -8.33
CA LYS A 51 3.27 14.41 -6.89
C LYS A 51 4.37 15.41 -6.49
N ILE A 52 5.58 15.28 -7.03
CA ILE A 52 6.66 16.24 -6.76
C ILE A 52 6.27 17.63 -7.26
N PHE A 53 5.64 17.71 -8.43
CA PHE A 53 5.13 18.96 -8.97
C PHE A 53 4.04 19.59 -8.07
N THR A 54 3.05 18.82 -7.61
CA THR A 54 2.01 19.35 -6.71
C THR A 54 2.57 19.77 -5.36
N PHE A 55 3.54 19.02 -4.81
CA PHE A 55 4.25 19.39 -3.58
C PHE A 55 5.02 20.70 -3.75
N TYR A 56 5.71 20.88 -4.89
CA TYR A 56 6.40 22.13 -5.21
C TYR A 56 5.44 23.33 -5.26
N LEU A 57 4.28 23.19 -5.92
CA LEU A 57 3.26 24.24 -5.96
C LEU A 57 2.73 24.58 -4.57
N PHE A 58 2.47 23.55 -3.75
CA PHE A 58 2.04 23.73 -2.37
C PHE A 58 3.09 24.48 -1.55
N PHE A 59 4.36 24.06 -1.63
CA PHE A 59 5.46 24.73 -0.93
C PHE A 59 5.64 26.18 -1.37
N LEU A 60 5.60 26.45 -2.68
CA LEU A 60 5.67 27.80 -3.23
C LEU A 60 4.54 28.68 -2.68
N GLN A 61 3.31 28.16 -2.63
CA GLN A 61 2.17 28.88 -2.05
C GLN A 61 2.38 29.17 -0.56
N MET A 62 2.80 28.16 0.22
CA MET A 62 3.06 28.33 1.65
C MET A 62 4.17 29.36 1.90
N SER A 63 5.25 29.34 1.11
CA SER A 63 6.33 30.31 1.22
C SER A 63 5.85 31.75 1.00
N LYS A 64 4.99 32.00 -0.01
CA LYS A 64 4.41 33.33 -0.25
C LYS A 64 3.54 33.81 0.90
N ASN A 65 2.77 32.90 1.50
CA ASN A 65 1.91 33.19 2.64
C ASN A 65 2.66 33.42 3.97
N ILE A 66 3.95 33.08 4.04
CA ILE A 66 4.81 33.43 5.20
C ILE A 66 5.23 34.90 5.13
N TYR A 67 5.49 35.44 3.94
CA TYR A 67 5.93 36.82 3.74
C TYR A 67 4.77 37.83 3.56
N PHE A 68 3.60 37.37 3.11
CA PHE A 68 2.39 38.18 2.96
C PHE A 68 1.23 37.57 3.75
N GLN A 69 0.39 38.42 4.36
CA GLN A 69 -0.76 38.00 5.17
C GLN A 69 -1.59 36.90 4.48
N PHE A 70 -1.88 35.81 5.19
CA PHE A 70 -2.61 34.65 4.67
C PHE A 70 -4.05 35.04 4.31
N TYR A 71 -4.30 35.35 3.05
CA TYR A 71 -5.66 35.52 2.52
C TYR A 71 -6.13 34.19 1.92
N PHE A 72 -7.26 33.67 2.39
CA PHE A 72 -7.95 32.54 1.74
C PHE A 72 -8.39 32.96 0.34
N SER A 73 -7.56 32.66 -0.66
CA SER A 73 -7.88 32.85 -2.07
C SER A 73 -8.04 31.50 -2.77
N TYR A 74 -8.79 31.49 -3.87
CA TYR A 74 -8.87 30.31 -4.75
C TYR A 74 -7.49 29.81 -5.19
N THR A 75 -6.52 30.72 -5.37
CA THR A 75 -5.14 30.39 -5.73
C THR A 75 -4.40 29.62 -4.63
N ALA A 76 -4.72 29.84 -3.35
CA ALA A 76 -4.15 29.10 -2.24
C ALA A 76 -4.81 27.72 -2.02
N LEU A 77 -6.10 27.60 -2.34
CA LEU A 77 -6.85 26.35 -2.16
C LEU A 77 -6.52 25.29 -3.22
N ILE A 78 -6.22 25.70 -4.46
CA ILE A 78 -5.95 24.76 -5.56
C ILE A 78 -4.78 23.80 -5.24
N PRO A 79 -3.57 24.27 -4.83
CA PRO A 79 -2.47 23.38 -4.51
C PRO A 79 -2.77 22.45 -3.32
N LEU A 80 -3.52 22.93 -2.32
CA LEU A 80 -3.93 22.14 -1.16
C LEU A 80 -4.85 20.98 -1.56
N ILE A 81 -5.88 21.26 -2.37
CA ILE A 81 -6.82 20.25 -2.85
C ILE A 81 -6.09 19.24 -3.74
N LEU A 82 -5.24 19.70 -4.66
CA LEU A 82 -4.43 18.82 -5.51
C LEU A 82 -3.53 17.90 -4.68
N PHE A 83 -2.87 18.44 -3.65
CA PHE A 83 -2.04 17.64 -2.75
C PHE A 83 -2.85 16.58 -2.00
N ALA A 84 -4.05 16.94 -1.49
CA ALA A 84 -4.94 16.00 -0.81
C ALA A 84 -5.43 14.89 -1.75
N VAL A 85 -5.81 15.23 -2.98
CA VAL A 85 -6.25 14.26 -3.99
C VAL A 85 -5.12 13.29 -4.36
N VAL A 86 -3.91 13.82 -4.65
CA VAL A 86 -2.75 12.97 -4.99
C VAL A 86 -2.39 12.03 -3.84
N SER A 87 -2.38 12.55 -2.60
CA SER A 87 -2.11 11.72 -1.41
C SER A 87 -3.17 10.63 -1.20
N SER A 88 -4.45 10.94 -1.45
CA SER A 88 -5.54 9.96 -1.35
C SER A 88 -5.44 8.87 -2.42
N ALA A 89 -5.02 9.23 -3.63
CA ALA A 89 -4.80 8.28 -4.71
C ALA A 89 -3.67 7.29 -4.39
N GLU A 90 -2.63 7.67 -3.65
CA GLU A 90 -1.58 6.72 -3.21
C GLU A 90 -2.11 5.62 -2.29
N ILE A 91 -3.01 5.98 -1.35
CA ILE A 91 -3.65 5.01 -0.47
C ILE A 91 -4.50 4.03 -1.30
N TRP A 92 -5.24 4.56 -2.29
CA TRP A 92 -6.04 3.75 -3.19
C TRP A 92 -5.18 2.80 -4.04
N ILE A 93 -4.08 3.30 -4.60
CA ILE A 93 -3.10 2.48 -5.34
C ILE A 93 -2.54 1.38 -4.43
N ALA A 94 -2.16 1.70 -3.18
CA ALA A 94 -1.65 0.70 -2.24
C ALA A 94 -2.69 -0.36 -1.88
N TYR A 95 -3.96 0.01 -1.76
CA TYR A 95 -5.07 -0.92 -1.52
C TYR A 95 -5.26 -1.89 -2.69
N TYR A 96 -5.16 -1.40 -3.93
CA TYR A 96 -5.48 -2.19 -5.12
C TYR A 96 -4.29 -2.96 -5.71
N TYR A 97 -3.06 -2.43 -5.58
CA TYR A 97 -1.92 -2.92 -6.37
C TYR A 97 -1.54 -4.39 -6.11
N ASN A 98 -1.65 -4.87 -4.88
CA ASN A 98 -1.40 -6.29 -4.58
C ASN A 98 -2.41 -7.20 -5.27
N LYS A 99 -3.69 -6.79 -5.29
CA LYS A 99 -4.76 -7.51 -5.98
C LYS A 99 -4.48 -7.57 -7.48
N TYR A 100 -4.30 -6.41 -8.09
CA TYR A 100 -3.92 -6.30 -9.51
C TYR A 100 -2.72 -7.17 -9.88
N TYR A 101 -1.65 -7.10 -9.09
CA TYR A 101 -0.43 -7.84 -9.35
C TYR A 101 -0.64 -9.35 -9.27
N THR A 102 -1.38 -9.83 -8.27
CA THR A 102 -1.65 -11.27 -8.09
C THR A 102 -2.62 -11.80 -9.14
N GLU A 103 -3.67 -11.06 -9.48
CA GLU A 103 -4.58 -11.41 -10.58
C GLU A 103 -3.83 -11.53 -11.91
N ASN A 104 -2.90 -10.63 -12.21
CA ASN A 104 -2.07 -10.73 -13.40
C ASN A 104 -1.18 -11.98 -13.39
N LEU A 105 -0.62 -12.37 -12.25
CA LEU A 105 0.15 -13.63 -12.17
C LEU A 105 -0.75 -14.84 -12.46
N LEU A 106 -1.96 -14.88 -11.89
CA LEU A 106 -2.92 -15.95 -12.13
C LEU A 106 -3.35 -15.99 -13.61
N ALA A 107 -3.62 -14.83 -14.21
CA ALA A 107 -3.95 -14.69 -15.62
C ALA A 107 -2.76 -15.07 -16.54
N ASP A 108 -1.53 -14.81 -16.10
CA ASP A 108 -0.31 -15.27 -16.76
C ASP A 108 -0.12 -16.80 -16.65
N GLY A 109 -1.01 -17.53 -15.97
CA GLY A 109 -1.00 -18.99 -15.83
C GLY A 109 -0.19 -19.52 -14.65
N PHE A 110 0.16 -18.66 -13.68
CA PHE A 110 0.69 -19.13 -12.41
C PHE A 110 -0.43 -19.73 -11.55
N ARG A 111 -0.13 -20.84 -10.87
CA ARG A 111 -1.06 -21.54 -9.98
C ARG A 111 -0.44 -21.76 -8.60
N THR A 112 -1.25 -22.14 -7.62
CA THR A 112 -0.74 -22.61 -6.33
C THR A 112 0.11 -23.86 -6.54
N MET A 113 1.19 -23.99 -5.77
CA MET A 113 2.00 -25.20 -5.77
C MET A 113 1.20 -26.37 -5.20
N ASP A 114 1.45 -27.57 -5.71
CA ASP A 114 0.83 -28.79 -5.20
C ASP A 114 1.19 -28.97 -3.71
N GLY A 115 0.16 -29.17 -2.87
CA GLY A 115 0.31 -29.31 -1.42
C GLY A 115 0.46 -28.00 -0.63
N ASP A 116 0.51 -26.82 -1.28
CA ASP A 116 0.53 -25.52 -0.57
C ASP A 116 -0.88 -25.08 -0.15
N GLU A 117 -1.41 -25.75 0.89
CA GLU A 117 -2.72 -25.45 1.48
C GLU A 117 -2.80 -23.99 1.96
N TYR A 118 -1.71 -23.42 2.46
CA TYR A 118 -1.67 -22.04 2.94
C TYR A 118 -1.93 -21.04 1.80
N SER A 119 -1.16 -21.11 0.71
CA SER A 119 -1.33 -20.21 -0.43
C SER A 119 -2.71 -20.36 -1.06
N ALA A 120 -3.23 -21.60 -1.16
CA ALA A 120 -4.57 -21.87 -1.64
C ALA A 120 -5.65 -21.23 -0.74
N ALA A 121 -5.57 -21.43 0.58
CA ALA A 121 -6.49 -20.84 1.55
C ALA A 121 -6.51 -19.31 1.48
N ILE A 122 -5.33 -18.67 1.41
CA ILE A 122 -5.24 -17.21 1.31
C ILE A 122 -5.85 -16.70 0.01
N LEU A 123 -5.53 -17.31 -1.14
CA LEU A 123 -6.09 -16.88 -2.41
C LEU A 123 -7.61 -17.02 -2.46
N LYS A 124 -8.15 -18.11 -1.89
CA LYS A 124 -9.60 -18.33 -1.82
C LYS A 124 -10.28 -17.35 -0.85
N ASN A 125 -9.69 -17.11 0.33
CA ASN A 125 -10.23 -16.13 1.29
C ASN A 125 -10.28 -14.70 0.74
N TYR A 126 -9.32 -14.31 -0.09
CA TYR A 126 -9.30 -13.02 -0.77
C TYR A 126 -10.00 -13.04 -2.14
N THR A 127 -10.79 -14.08 -2.42
CA THR A 127 -11.64 -14.22 -3.62
C THR A 127 -10.88 -14.15 -4.95
N TYR A 128 -9.61 -14.59 -4.97
CA TYR A 128 -8.86 -14.74 -6.21
C TYR A 128 -9.18 -16.07 -6.91
N LEU A 129 -9.47 -17.10 -6.13
CA LEU A 129 -9.82 -18.45 -6.60
C LEU A 129 -11.09 -18.92 -5.89
N PRO A 130 -11.98 -19.68 -6.56
CA PRO A 130 -13.11 -20.30 -5.91
C PRO A 130 -12.68 -21.51 -5.06
N TYR A 131 -13.50 -21.87 -4.07
CA TYR A 131 -13.44 -23.18 -3.41
C TYR A 131 -14.03 -24.23 -4.34
N THR A 132 -13.48 -25.46 -4.33
CA THR A 132 -14.08 -26.58 -5.06
C THR A 132 -15.12 -27.28 -4.16
N ASP A 133 -16.10 -27.95 -4.77
CA ASP A 133 -17.12 -28.68 -4.01
C ASP A 133 -16.49 -29.77 -3.12
N GLU A 134 -15.42 -30.42 -3.58
CA GLU A 134 -14.64 -31.40 -2.82
C GLU A 134 -13.99 -30.78 -1.58
N GLU A 135 -13.40 -29.59 -1.71
CA GLU A 135 -12.85 -28.86 -0.57
C GLU A 135 -13.95 -28.42 0.40
N ILE A 136 -15.13 -28.04 -0.11
CA ILE A 136 -16.27 -27.63 0.72
C ILE A 136 -16.87 -28.81 1.49
N ALA A 137 -16.82 -30.02 0.92
CA ALA A 137 -17.27 -31.23 1.59
C ALA A 137 -16.32 -31.69 2.70
N ASP A 138 -15.02 -31.37 2.59
CA ASP A 138 -14.00 -31.69 3.59
C ASP A 138 -13.98 -30.64 4.71
N THR A 139 -14.68 -30.96 5.80
CA THR A 139 -14.84 -30.06 6.96
C THR A 139 -13.49 -29.74 7.61
N ASP A 140 -12.61 -30.73 7.76
CA ASP A 140 -11.29 -30.55 8.39
C ASP A 140 -10.42 -29.63 7.54
N LYS A 141 -10.48 -29.76 6.21
CA LYS A 141 -9.70 -28.92 5.29
C LYS A 141 -10.19 -27.48 5.26
N ILE A 142 -11.50 -27.26 5.24
CA ILE A 142 -12.07 -25.90 5.37
C ILE A 142 -11.64 -25.26 6.67
N GLU A 143 -11.72 -25.99 7.79
CA GLU A 143 -11.33 -25.45 9.09
C GLU A 143 -9.87 -25.00 9.07
N ARG A 144 -8.96 -25.83 8.53
CA ARG A 144 -7.55 -25.44 8.33
C ARG A 144 -7.41 -24.18 7.46
N TYR A 145 -8.14 -24.10 6.34
CA TYR A 145 -8.10 -22.93 5.46
C TYR A 145 -8.58 -21.66 6.17
N LEU A 146 -9.64 -21.76 6.97
CA LEU A 146 -10.17 -20.65 7.76
C LEU A 146 -9.18 -20.20 8.83
N ILE A 147 -8.51 -21.11 9.51
CA ILE A 147 -7.45 -20.80 10.49
C ILE A 147 -6.31 -20.03 9.82
N PHE A 148 -5.83 -20.48 8.65
CA PHE A 148 -4.78 -19.76 7.91
C PHE A 148 -5.22 -18.36 7.50
N ALA A 149 -6.45 -18.23 7.01
CA ALA A 149 -7.01 -16.94 6.62
C ALA A 149 -7.18 -16.00 7.81
N GLU A 150 -7.70 -16.50 8.94
CA GLU A 150 -7.89 -15.69 10.16
C GLU A 150 -6.55 -15.17 10.68
N GLN A 151 -5.53 -16.03 10.74
CA GLN A 151 -4.19 -15.62 11.16
C GLN A 151 -3.62 -14.52 10.24
N ALA A 152 -3.78 -14.66 8.93
CA ALA A 152 -3.36 -13.66 7.95
C ALA A 152 -4.12 -12.33 8.14
N ARG A 153 -5.44 -12.38 8.32
CA ARG A 153 -6.30 -11.20 8.54
C ARG A 153 -5.98 -10.50 9.86
N LYS A 154 -5.76 -11.25 10.93
CA LYS A 154 -5.33 -10.72 12.24
C LYS A 154 -4.01 -9.96 12.10
N THR A 155 -3.05 -10.55 11.39
CA THR A 155 -1.75 -9.93 11.12
C THR A 155 -1.89 -8.63 10.30
N GLU A 156 -2.76 -8.60 9.29
CA GLU A 156 -3.05 -7.36 8.54
C GLU A 156 -3.71 -6.28 9.42
N ARG A 157 -4.70 -6.65 10.26
CA ARG A 157 -5.35 -5.72 11.20
C ARG A 157 -4.34 -5.13 12.19
N SER A 158 -3.44 -5.95 12.75
CA SER A 158 -2.38 -5.47 13.64
C SER A 158 -1.46 -4.45 12.97
N LYS A 159 -1.16 -4.60 11.67
CA LYS A 159 -0.36 -3.59 10.93
C LYS A 159 -1.11 -2.28 10.76
N VAL A 160 -2.41 -2.33 10.48
CA VAL A 160 -3.26 -1.13 10.40
C VAL A 160 -3.27 -0.39 11.73
N ILE A 161 -3.47 -1.12 12.84
CA ILE A 161 -3.44 -0.54 14.19
C ILE A 161 -2.06 0.08 14.46
N ALA A 162 -0.98 -0.66 14.19
CA ALA A 162 0.37 -0.15 14.38
C ALA A 162 0.63 1.13 13.58
N PHE A 163 0.15 1.21 12.33
CA PHE A 163 0.26 2.43 11.52
C PHE A 163 -0.45 3.62 12.17
N PHE A 164 -1.70 3.45 12.61
CA PHE A 164 -2.46 4.52 13.26
C PHE A 164 -1.93 4.91 14.64
N VAL A 165 -1.11 4.07 15.28
CA VAL A 165 -0.43 4.42 16.54
C VAL A 165 0.91 5.11 16.26
N ILE A 166 1.72 4.57 15.36
CA ILE A 166 3.08 5.06 15.07
C ILE A 166 3.06 6.42 14.40
N VAL A 167 2.14 6.67 13.45
CA VAL A 167 2.09 7.92 12.68
C VAL A 167 1.78 9.15 13.55
N PRO A 168 0.78 9.15 14.45
CA PRO A 168 0.58 10.28 15.35
C PRO A 168 1.74 10.50 16.31
N ILE A 169 2.32 9.41 16.86
CA ILE A 169 3.48 9.51 17.76
C ILE A 169 4.67 10.15 17.03
N SER A 170 4.95 9.74 15.80
CA SER A 170 6.05 10.33 15.04
C SER A 170 5.82 11.82 14.74
N TYR A 171 4.58 12.22 14.47
CA TYR A 171 4.22 13.64 14.29
C TYR A 171 4.42 14.45 15.58
N ILE A 172 4.03 13.91 16.75
CA ILE A 172 4.24 14.56 18.05
C ILE A 172 5.73 14.73 18.34
N ILE A 173 6.55 13.71 18.08
CA ILE A 173 8.01 13.79 18.26
C ILE A 173 8.61 14.87 17.36
N LEU A 174 8.23 14.91 16.09
CA LEU A 174 8.71 15.93 15.14
C LEU A 174 8.30 17.34 15.57
N LEU A 175 7.08 17.50 16.11
CA LEU A 175 6.61 18.79 16.64
C LEU A 175 7.45 19.24 17.84
N ILE A 176 7.75 18.34 18.78
CA ILE A 176 8.59 18.64 19.95
C ILE A 176 9.99 19.07 19.51
N ILE A 177 10.59 18.35 18.56
CA ILE A 177 11.91 18.69 18.00
C ILE A 177 11.88 20.07 17.33
N ALA A 178 10.82 20.38 16.56
CA ALA A 178 10.66 21.67 15.90
C ALA A 178 10.56 22.82 16.91
N ILE A 179 9.75 22.66 17.97
CA ILE A 179 9.59 23.66 19.04
C ILE A 179 10.92 23.85 19.79
N SER A 180 11.60 22.77 20.15
CA SER A 180 12.90 22.84 20.84
C SER A 180 13.95 23.56 20.00
N THR A 181 14.01 23.25 18.71
CA THR A 181 14.95 23.90 17.78
C THR A 181 14.62 25.38 17.64
N ALA A 182 13.35 25.75 17.45
CA ALA A 182 12.94 27.15 17.34
C ALA A 182 13.24 27.95 18.62
N SER A 183 13.05 27.35 19.80
CA SER A 183 13.38 27.98 21.09
C SER A 183 14.88 28.25 21.23
N ASN A 184 15.74 27.36 20.77
CA ASN A 184 17.19 27.53 20.83
C ASN A 184 17.72 28.58 19.84
N TYR A 185 17.00 28.85 18.75
CA TYR A 185 17.35 29.90 17.79
C TYR A 185 16.92 31.31 18.24
N LEU A 186 15.98 31.41 19.19
CA LEU A 186 15.44 32.68 19.71
C LEU A 186 16.16 33.17 20.99
N GLN A 187 17.06 32.36 21.55
CA GLN A 187 17.97 32.73 22.65
C GLN A 187 19.34 33.11 22.08
#